data_AF-A0A1E1L0G7-F1
#
_entry.id   AF-A0A1E1L0G7-F1
#
_cell.length_a   1.000
_cell.length_b   1.000
_cell.length_c   1.000
_cell.angle_alpha   90.00
_cell.angle_beta   90.00
_cell.angle_gamma   90.00
#
_symmetry.space_group_name_H-M   'P 1'
#
loop_
_entity.id
_entity.type
_entity.pdbx_description
1 polymer ?
#
loop_
_entity_poly.entity_id
_entity_poly.type
_entity_poly.pdbx_seq_one_letter_code
_entity_poly.pdbx_strand_id
1 'polypeptide(L)'
;MAVNLNANPGVAANPGTLAFYTEYQDWDMYNDPTQAQGILTVAQINAAYLTSPFVLPPPLPPPIPVPPAVNIVPARRASQRRQRVETVPTAAASIRIAALLAPVPSLTGLGGVDWTGVKHLGTGGGGALTTASRIKVTLWEYTGPAPAPPIHNKIVVKQQDFPSPNLLNEGAFISDLTPAMSQHIVELLVNPATVMTSADATNQLGLAIGGAAANAWIGSVRRLIMEYCSSGTLDDLGAIRSERSIRLEELTMWKIFECLVDSCTVLEHQQEFVIDAAGMAQIHPNSMVNRINDQGVLVHFDLKPPNVMIKRDVTGVTHPNTPICKLGDFGLASYMPRDGSGVDATGFFPLPWATNEENRERVCFESVGVQAHRPFTPGPLNGAPTLGRAFGTEIQAVPFISALLKDTIQECLYENPDNRPDLQDLKNTIMAAITAMEAAGVQPEGWQDLERLEPLTAAQDIAAAYALRSGVRCNALKGGLLGTPRCKNKLKARANNLRPRCQHHWDLRRYPLL
;
A
#
# COMPACT_ATOMS: atom_id res chain seq x y z
N MET A 1 -21.59 -43.44 23.69
CA MET A 1 -20.22 -43.75 23.22
C MET A 1 -19.47 -42.43 23.12
N ALA A 2 -18.58 -42.16 24.07
CA ALA A 2 -17.70 -40.98 24.01
C ALA A 2 -16.50 -41.34 23.13
N VAL A 3 -16.32 -40.64 22.02
CA VAL A 3 -15.16 -40.81 21.14
C VAL A 3 -14.08 -39.83 21.58
N ASN A 4 -12.92 -40.39 21.90
CA ASN A 4 -11.74 -39.71 22.40
C ASN A 4 -10.95 -39.14 21.22
N LEU A 5 -10.83 -37.82 21.13
CA LEU A 5 -10.02 -37.10 20.13
C LEU A 5 -8.57 -37.00 20.63
N ASN A 6 -7.76 -38.02 20.34
CA ASN A 6 -6.32 -37.90 20.50
C ASN A 6 -5.74 -37.17 19.28
N ALA A 7 -5.21 -35.97 19.55
CA ALA A 7 -4.44 -35.15 18.63
C ALA A 7 -3.22 -35.91 18.09
N ASN A 8 -2.95 -35.74 16.80
CA ASN A 8 -1.78 -36.27 16.12
C ASN A 8 -0.60 -35.31 16.36
N PRO A 9 0.46 -35.67 17.11
CA PRO A 9 1.48 -34.72 17.59
C PRO A 9 2.60 -34.41 16.55
N GLY A 10 2.28 -34.41 15.25
CA GLY A 10 3.31 -34.47 14.20
C GLY A 10 3.38 -33.30 13.20
N VAL A 11 2.38 -32.41 13.15
CA VAL A 11 2.38 -31.32 12.16
C VAL A 11 2.14 -30.00 12.89
N ALA A 12 3.23 -29.26 13.12
CA ALA A 12 3.12 -27.88 13.61
C ALA A 12 2.36 -27.07 12.54
N ALA A 13 1.20 -26.52 12.90
CA ALA A 13 0.47 -25.59 12.04
C ALA A 13 1.42 -24.47 11.62
N ASN A 14 1.46 -24.17 10.31
CA ASN A 14 2.27 -23.07 9.80
C ASN A 14 1.80 -21.77 10.48
N PRO A 15 2.67 -21.04 11.20
CA PRO A 15 2.27 -19.87 11.99
C PRO A 15 1.61 -18.77 11.15
N GLY A 16 1.86 -18.71 9.83
CA GLY A 16 1.19 -17.78 8.93
C GLY A 16 -0.31 -18.04 8.74
N THR A 17 -0.73 -19.32 8.72
CA THR A 17 -2.15 -19.71 8.60
C THR A 17 -2.96 -19.40 9.86
N LEU A 18 -2.35 -19.51 11.05
CA LEU A 18 -3.03 -19.18 12.30
C LEU A 18 -3.18 -17.66 12.45
N ALA A 19 -2.15 -16.88 12.10
CA ALA A 19 -2.23 -15.41 12.13
C ALA A 19 -3.30 -14.89 11.16
N PHE A 20 -3.34 -15.39 9.92
CA PHE A 20 -4.39 -15.07 8.96
C PHE A 20 -5.78 -15.45 9.48
N TYR A 21 -5.93 -16.64 10.08
CA TYR A 21 -7.21 -17.09 10.59
C TYR A 21 -7.68 -16.28 11.81
N THR A 22 -6.77 -15.88 12.70
CA THR A 22 -7.08 -14.97 13.82
C THR A 22 -7.49 -13.60 13.32
N GLU A 23 -6.72 -13.02 12.40
CA GLU A 23 -7.05 -11.74 11.77
C GLU A 23 -8.40 -11.80 11.05
N TYR A 24 -8.65 -12.87 10.29
CA TYR A 24 -9.91 -13.14 9.61
C TYR A 24 -11.10 -13.27 10.57
N GLN A 25 -10.95 -14.00 11.68
CA GLN A 25 -11.99 -14.13 12.71
C GLN A 25 -12.27 -12.81 13.41
N ASP A 26 -11.24 -11.98 13.62
CA ASP A 26 -11.43 -10.62 14.11
C ASP A 26 -12.31 -9.82 13.13
N TRP A 27 -12.07 -9.91 11.82
CA TRP A 27 -12.90 -9.25 10.79
C TRP A 27 -14.35 -9.77 10.73
N ASP A 28 -14.57 -11.07 10.87
CA ASP A 28 -15.90 -11.69 10.84
C ASP A 28 -16.74 -11.25 12.06
N MET A 29 -16.11 -11.16 13.24
CA MET A 29 -16.74 -10.67 14.46
C MET A 29 -17.19 -9.20 14.38
N TYR A 30 -16.46 -8.35 13.64
CA TYR A 30 -16.82 -6.93 13.47
C TYR A 30 -17.94 -6.69 12.46
N ASN A 31 -18.11 -7.59 11.50
CA ASN A 31 -19.12 -7.47 10.44
C ASN A 31 -20.43 -8.19 10.79
N ASP A 32 -20.47 -8.98 11.87
CA ASP A 32 -21.68 -9.61 12.40
C ASP A 32 -22.45 -8.64 13.34
N PRO A 33 -23.60 -8.08 12.91
CA PRO A 33 -24.39 -7.16 13.73
C PRO A 33 -25.01 -7.83 14.98
N THR A 34 -24.93 -9.16 15.10
CA THR A 34 -25.48 -9.92 16.24
C THR A 34 -24.44 -10.13 17.35
N GLN A 35 -23.15 -9.92 17.09
CA GLN A 35 -22.09 -10.00 18.11
C GLN A 35 -21.74 -8.62 18.68
N ALA A 36 -22.64 -8.08 19.51
CA ALA A 36 -22.36 -6.91 20.33
C ALA A 36 -21.35 -7.23 21.45
N GLN A 37 -20.05 -7.29 21.15
CA GLN A 37 -19.03 -7.20 22.18
C GLN A 37 -18.87 -5.74 22.62
N GLY A 38 -18.83 -5.54 23.94
CA GLY A 38 -18.87 -4.23 24.59
C GLY A 38 -17.84 -3.26 24.03
N ILE A 39 -18.34 -2.16 23.48
CA ILE A 39 -17.57 -1.00 23.00
C ILE A 39 -16.53 -0.63 24.05
N LEU A 40 -15.23 -0.75 23.70
CA LEU A 40 -14.15 -0.24 24.54
C LEU A 40 -14.38 1.25 24.79
N THR A 41 -14.41 1.62 26.06
CA THR A 41 -14.55 3.02 26.45
C THR A 41 -13.33 3.81 26.01
N VAL A 42 -13.50 5.12 25.75
CA VAL A 42 -12.40 6.05 25.44
C VAL A 42 -11.28 5.97 26.49
N ALA A 43 -11.61 5.67 27.74
CA ALA A 43 -10.64 5.45 28.82
C ALA A 43 -9.78 4.19 28.61
N GLN A 44 -10.35 3.09 28.10
CA GLN A 44 -9.62 1.85 27.79
C GLN A 44 -8.71 2.03 26.58
N ILE A 45 -9.16 2.77 25.56
CA ILE A 45 -8.34 3.14 24.39
C ILE A 45 -7.14 4.00 24.82
N ASN A 46 -7.37 5.01 25.67
CA ASN A 46 -6.31 5.87 26.17
C ASN A 46 -5.31 5.12 27.07
N ALA A 47 -5.77 4.13 27.86
CA ALA A 47 -4.90 3.31 28.69
C ALA A 47 -3.96 2.42 27.87
N ALA A 48 -4.45 1.84 26.77
CA ALA A 48 -3.64 1.08 25.81
C ALA A 48 -2.63 1.96 25.06
N TYR A 49 -2.97 3.23 24.82
CA TYR A 49 -2.09 4.19 24.18
C TYR A 49 -0.91 4.62 25.07
N LEU A 50 -1.15 4.77 26.38
CA LEU A 50 -0.13 5.22 27.34
C LEU A 50 0.93 4.16 27.69
N THR A 51 0.67 2.88 27.42
CA THR A 51 1.63 1.78 27.63
C THR A 51 2.41 1.42 26.37
N SER A 52 2.12 2.07 25.23
CA SER A 52 2.90 1.94 24.00
C SER A 52 4.25 2.64 24.17
N PRO A 53 5.39 2.01 23.84
CA PRO A 53 6.72 2.51 24.15
C PRO A 53 7.12 3.69 23.23
N PHE A 54 6.59 4.87 23.51
CA PHE A 54 7.04 6.14 22.93
C PHE A 54 7.58 7.05 24.03
N VAL A 55 8.89 7.28 24.00
CA VAL A 55 9.65 8.14 24.92
C VAL A 55 9.18 9.60 24.80
N LEU A 56 8.85 10.26 25.92
CA LEU A 56 8.61 11.70 25.97
C LEU A 56 9.94 12.48 26.13
N PRO A 57 10.19 13.56 25.37
CA PRO A 57 11.29 14.49 25.64
C PRO A 57 10.92 15.54 26.71
N PRO A 58 11.92 16.17 27.38
CA PRO A 58 11.69 17.11 28.48
C PRO A 58 11.15 18.48 28.01
N PRO A 59 10.46 19.23 28.90
CA PRO A 59 9.83 20.50 28.53
C PRO A 59 10.84 21.65 28.35
N LEU A 60 10.63 22.48 27.33
CA LEU A 60 11.40 23.70 27.06
C LEU A 60 10.64 24.98 27.48
N PRO A 61 11.37 26.08 27.78
CA PRO A 61 10.84 27.29 28.43
C PRO A 61 10.07 28.22 27.48
N PRO A 62 9.28 29.17 28.02
CA PRO A 62 8.31 29.93 27.23
C PRO A 62 8.96 30.99 26.30
N PRO A 63 8.35 31.24 25.11
CA PRO A 63 8.94 32.09 24.07
C PRO A 63 8.67 33.59 24.26
N ILE A 64 9.61 34.39 23.75
CA ILE A 64 9.58 35.87 23.64
C ILE A 64 8.70 36.28 22.44
N PRO A 65 7.89 37.36 22.52
CA PRO A 65 6.99 37.75 21.45
C PRO A 65 7.65 38.61 20.36
N VAL A 66 7.28 38.38 19.10
CA VAL A 66 7.70 39.14 17.91
C VAL A 66 6.44 39.67 17.16
N PRO A 67 6.49 40.89 16.57
CA PRO A 67 5.31 41.67 16.16
C PRO A 67 4.74 41.29 14.76
N PRO A 68 3.55 41.82 14.36
CA PRO A 68 2.71 41.20 13.35
C PRO A 68 3.09 41.55 11.90
N ALA A 69 2.86 40.59 11.00
CA ALA A 69 3.08 40.71 9.57
C ALA A 69 1.87 41.29 8.81
N VAL A 70 2.18 41.96 7.71
CA VAL A 70 1.29 42.68 6.79
C VAL A 70 0.60 41.72 5.81
N ASN A 71 -0.67 42.00 5.51
CA ASN A 71 -1.55 41.24 4.61
C ASN A 71 -1.33 41.57 3.12
N ILE A 72 -1.28 40.55 2.25
CA ILE A 72 -1.65 40.68 0.83
C ILE A 72 -2.38 39.40 0.35
N VAL A 73 -3.53 39.60 -0.31
CA VAL A 73 -4.43 38.61 -0.95
C VAL A 73 -5.10 39.35 -2.14
N PRO A 74 -5.65 38.71 -3.21
CA PRO A 74 -5.22 37.55 -4.00
C PRO A 74 -5.25 37.84 -5.53
N ALA A 75 -4.97 36.84 -6.37
CA ALA A 75 -5.66 36.72 -7.66
C ALA A 75 -5.98 35.26 -8.02
N ARG A 76 -7.23 35.03 -8.43
CA ARG A 76 -7.75 33.81 -9.06
C ARG A 76 -7.58 33.89 -10.58
N ARG A 77 -7.34 32.74 -11.25
CA ARG A 77 -8.03 32.37 -12.50
C ARG A 77 -7.91 30.87 -12.79
N ALA A 78 -8.93 30.35 -13.45
CA ALA A 78 -9.20 28.95 -13.71
C ALA A 78 -8.66 28.45 -15.07
N SER A 79 -8.43 27.14 -15.10
CA SER A 79 -8.43 26.18 -16.21
C SER A 79 -7.74 26.55 -17.52
N GLN A 80 -6.62 25.86 -17.82
CA GLN A 80 -6.43 25.27 -19.13
C GLN A 80 -5.59 23.99 -19.06
N ARG A 81 -6.19 22.95 -19.61
CA ARG A 81 -5.73 21.60 -19.87
C ARG A 81 -4.48 21.61 -20.77
N ARG A 82 -3.34 21.24 -20.20
CA ARG A 82 -2.29 20.45 -20.84
C ARG A 82 -1.74 19.55 -19.75
N GLN A 83 -1.51 18.28 -20.06
CA GLN A 83 -0.63 17.42 -19.28
C GLN A 83 0.68 18.17 -19.10
N ARG A 84 0.82 18.88 -17.97
CA ARG A 84 2.14 19.15 -17.45
C ARG A 84 2.53 17.82 -16.86
N VAL A 85 3.16 17.00 -17.69
CA VAL A 85 4.08 15.98 -17.24
C VAL A 85 4.89 16.69 -16.16
N GLU A 86 4.61 16.40 -14.89
CA GLU A 86 5.64 16.59 -13.87
C GLU A 86 6.79 15.78 -14.43
N THR A 87 7.79 16.49 -14.96
CA THR A 87 8.98 15.89 -15.51
C THR A 87 9.41 14.84 -14.50
N VAL A 88 9.42 13.58 -14.94
CA VAL A 88 10.15 12.49 -14.29
C VAL A 88 11.38 13.10 -13.65
N PRO A 89 11.76 12.72 -12.41
CA PRO A 89 13.08 13.05 -11.92
C PRO A 89 14.05 12.75 -13.04
N THR A 90 14.57 13.79 -13.72
CA THR A 90 15.56 13.57 -14.78
C THR A 90 16.66 12.71 -14.16
N ALA A 91 17.43 11.94 -14.94
CA ALA A 91 18.58 11.22 -14.37
C ALA A 91 19.39 12.10 -13.37
N ALA A 92 19.44 13.42 -13.61
CA ALA A 92 19.99 14.42 -12.71
C ALA A 92 19.34 14.52 -11.29
N ALA A 93 18.03 14.36 -11.14
CA ALA A 93 17.35 14.37 -9.84
C ALA A 93 17.62 13.09 -9.02
N SER A 94 17.62 11.92 -9.66
CA SER A 94 18.05 10.65 -9.02
C SER A 94 19.54 10.69 -8.65
N ILE A 95 20.39 11.27 -9.50
CA ILE A 95 21.81 11.51 -9.20
C ILE A 95 21.98 12.42 -7.98
N ARG A 96 21.14 13.45 -7.81
CA ARG A 96 21.19 14.33 -6.63
C ARG A 96 20.84 13.60 -5.34
N ILE A 97 19.78 12.79 -5.33
CA ILE A 97 19.41 12.02 -4.12
C ILE A 97 20.52 11.01 -3.78
N ALA A 98 21.05 10.30 -4.77
CA ALA A 98 22.16 9.36 -4.58
C ALA A 98 23.41 10.03 -4.00
N ALA A 99 23.81 11.20 -4.52
CA ALA A 99 24.96 11.96 -4.01
C ALA A 99 24.73 12.44 -2.57
N LEU A 100 23.51 12.84 -2.22
CA LEU A 100 23.14 13.27 -0.87
C LEU A 100 23.10 12.11 0.12
N LEU A 101 22.83 10.89 -0.34
CA LEU A 101 22.81 9.66 0.47
C LEU A 101 24.14 8.90 0.48
N ALA A 102 25.15 9.40 -0.25
CA ALA A 102 26.48 8.81 -0.26
C ALA A 102 27.05 8.79 1.17
N PRO A 103 27.77 7.73 1.55
CA PRO A 103 28.37 7.63 2.89
C PRO A 103 29.33 8.80 3.12
N VAL A 104 29.08 9.61 4.15
CA VAL A 104 30.01 10.66 4.55
C VAL A 104 31.06 10.04 5.48
N PRO A 105 32.37 10.16 5.19
CA PRO A 105 33.44 9.48 5.94
C PRO A 105 33.55 9.80 7.45
N SER A 106 32.68 10.64 8.02
CA SER A 106 32.78 11.11 9.41
C SER A 106 31.52 10.90 10.27
N LEU A 107 30.51 10.18 9.80
CA LEU A 107 29.30 9.89 10.58
C LEU A 107 29.09 8.39 10.75
N THR A 108 29.41 7.86 11.93
CA THR A 108 29.03 6.52 12.34
C THR A 108 27.51 6.45 12.54
N GLY A 109 26.81 5.85 11.59
CA GLY A 109 25.40 5.44 11.71
C GLY A 109 24.38 6.37 11.05
N LEU A 110 23.99 6.05 9.80
CA LEU A 110 22.64 6.27 9.25
C LEU A 110 22.22 7.71 8.88
N GLY A 111 22.96 8.39 7.99
CA GLY A 111 22.57 9.71 7.47
C GLY A 111 23.43 10.14 6.28
N GLY A 112 22.83 10.54 5.16
CA GLY A 112 23.53 11.42 4.22
C GLY A 112 23.75 12.80 4.86
N VAL A 113 24.60 13.70 4.32
CA VAL A 113 24.91 15.03 4.94
C VAL A 113 23.63 15.79 5.34
N ASP A 114 22.56 15.57 4.57
CA ASP A 114 21.31 16.31 4.68
C ASP A 114 20.08 15.41 4.89
N TRP A 115 20.25 14.13 5.18
CA TRP A 115 19.12 13.21 5.34
C TRP A 115 19.14 12.55 6.71
N THR A 116 18.04 12.68 7.45
CA THR A 116 17.89 12.13 8.79
C THR A 116 16.79 11.06 8.80
N GLY A 117 17.08 9.85 9.28
CA GLY A 117 16.06 8.85 9.57
C GLY A 117 15.19 9.29 10.75
N VAL A 118 13.88 9.46 10.54
CA VAL A 118 12.95 10.01 11.54
C VAL A 118 11.96 9.00 12.10
N LYS A 119 11.69 7.90 11.39
CA LYS A 119 10.67 6.92 11.80
C LYS A 119 10.99 5.51 11.30
N HIS A 120 10.74 4.51 12.15
CA HIS A 120 10.68 3.11 11.73
C HIS A 120 9.28 2.80 11.18
N LEU A 121 9.22 2.29 9.95
CA LEU A 121 7.95 2.00 9.26
C LEU A 121 7.59 0.52 9.30
N GLY A 122 8.57 -0.37 9.42
CA GLY A 122 8.33 -1.81 9.50
C GLY A 122 9.60 -2.63 9.45
N THR A 123 9.47 -3.91 9.77
CA THR A 123 10.55 -4.89 9.66
C THR A 123 10.05 -6.06 8.81
N GLY A 124 10.82 -6.41 7.77
CA GLY A 124 10.57 -7.57 6.92
C GLY A 124 11.43 -8.77 7.35
N GLY A 125 10.90 -9.98 7.13
CA GLY A 125 11.66 -11.21 7.29
C GLY A 125 12.60 -11.41 6.09
N GLY A 126 13.91 -11.37 6.32
CA GLY A 126 14.85 -11.88 5.32
C GLY A 126 14.76 -13.40 5.33
N GLY A 127 14.55 -14.00 4.16
CA GLY A 127 14.42 -15.46 3.99
C GLY A 127 15.61 -16.24 4.54
N ALA A 128 15.55 -16.55 5.83
CA ALA A 128 16.23 -17.62 6.56
C ALA A 128 15.74 -17.48 8.01
N LEU A 129 15.25 -18.57 8.60
CA LEU A 129 14.80 -18.68 10.01
C LEU A 129 15.86 -18.30 11.06
N THR A 130 17.02 -17.78 10.65
CA THR A 130 18.02 -17.24 11.56
C THR A 130 17.68 -15.78 11.82
N THR A 131 17.64 -15.41 13.10
CA THR A 131 17.34 -14.08 13.64
C THR A 131 18.22 -12.94 13.09
N ALA A 132 19.19 -13.26 12.24
CA ALA A 132 20.15 -12.35 11.65
C ALA A 132 19.54 -11.53 10.50
N SER A 133 18.88 -12.11 9.49
CA SER A 133 18.49 -11.33 8.30
C SER A 133 17.22 -10.50 8.51
N ARG A 134 17.33 -9.33 9.13
CA ARG A 134 16.23 -8.37 9.27
C ARG A 134 16.32 -7.30 8.19
N ILE A 135 15.24 -7.14 7.43
CA ILE A 135 15.07 -5.99 6.56
C ILE A 135 14.34 -4.92 7.37
N LYS A 136 14.87 -3.70 7.40
CA LYS A 136 14.27 -2.55 8.10
C LYS A 136 13.78 -1.55 7.09
N VAL A 137 12.54 -1.11 7.24
CA VAL A 137 11.95 -0.02 6.45
C VAL A 137 11.90 1.22 7.34
N THR A 138 12.50 2.32 6.87
CA THR A 138 12.62 3.56 7.65
C THR A 138 12.26 4.78 6.80
N LEU A 139 11.61 5.76 7.41
CA LEU A 139 11.32 7.08 6.82
C LEU A 139 12.48 8.02 7.10
N TRP A 140 12.91 8.73 6.08
CA TRP A 140 13.96 9.73 6.16
C TRP A 140 13.45 11.07 5.64
N GLU A 141 13.86 12.15 6.31
CA GLU A 141 13.52 13.52 5.94
C GLU A 141 14.76 14.31 5.57
N TYR A 142 14.62 15.17 4.58
CA TYR A 142 15.67 16.09 4.17
C TYR A 142 15.77 17.26 5.15
N THR A 143 16.93 17.45 5.76
CA THR A 143 17.23 18.48 6.77
C THR A 143 18.29 19.48 6.30
N GLY A 144 18.77 19.36 5.06
CA GLY A 144 19.91 20.14 4.55
C GLY A 144 19.61 21.62 4.25
N PRO A 145 20.63 22.50 4.36
CA PRO A 145 20.52 23.91 4.02
C PRO A 145 20.68 24.13 2.51
N ALA A 146 19.72 23.69 1.68
CA ALA A 146 19.90 23.75 0.22
C ALA A 146 19.25 24.98 -0.47
N PRO A 147 19.97 25.67 -1.37
CA PRO A 147 19.39 26.61 -2.33
C PRO A 147 18.56 25.93 -3.43
N ALA A 148 18.62 24.59 -3.56
CA ALA A 148 17.78 23.78 -4.44
C ALA A 148 17.46 22.42 -3.77
N PRO A 149 16.38 22.34 -2.96
CA PRO A 149 16.02 21.11 -2.25
C PRO A 149 15.71 19.94 -3.20
N PRO A 150 15.85 18.68 -2.73
CA PRO A 150 15.43 17.53 -3.52
C PRO A 150 13.93 17.59 -3.85
N ILE A 151 13.52 16.95 -4.96
CA ILE A 151 12.10 16.87 -5.37
C ILE A 151 11.28 16.18 -4.28
N HIS A 152 11.84 15.15 -3.67
CA HIS A 152 11.28 14.48 -2.50
C HIS A 152 11.98 15.02 -1.26
N ASN A 153 11.22 15.57 -0.31
CA ASN A 153 11.73 15.95 1.00
C ASN A 153 11.57 14.82 2.04
N LYS A 154 10.89 13.74 1.66
CA LYS A 154 10.74 12.50 2.42
C LYS A 154 10.96 11.29 1.52
N ILE A 155 11.68 10.30 2.02
CA ILE A 155 11.99 9.06 1.30
C ILE A 155 11.86 7.86 2.24
N VAL A 156 11.64 6.69 1.65
CA VAL A 156 11.70 5.42 2.36
C VAL A 156 13.04 4.76 2.05
N VAL A 157 13.69 4.25 3.10
CA VAL A 157 14.90 3.45 3.00
C VAL A 157 14.59 2.05 3.50
N LYS A 158 14.57 1.09 2.57
CA LYS A 158 14.52 -0.35 2.87
C LYS A 158 15.94 -0.86 2.94
N GLN A 159 16.40 -1.25 4.13
CA GLN A 159 17.78 -1.62 4.41
C GLN A 159 17.86 -3.08 4.88
N GLN A 160 18.84 -3.83 4.38
CA GLN A 160 19.21 -5.12 4.97
C GLN A 160 20.47 -4.99 5.82
N ASP A 161 20.51 -5.74 6.92
CA ASP A 161 21.64 -5.71 7.87
C ASP A 161 22.74 -6.73 7.52
N PHE A 162 22.47 -7.67 6.62
CA PHE A 162 23.37 -8.75 6.20
C PHE A 162 23.41 -8.85 4.67
N PRO A 163 24.53 -9.31 4.10
CA PRO A 163 24.64 -9.47 2.65
C PRO A 163 23.67 -10.56 2.18
N SER A 164 22.82 -10.20 1.24
CA SER A 164 21.86 -11.09 0.61
C SER A 164 21.48 -10.55 -0.77
N PRO A 165 21.18 -11.41 -1.76
CA PRO A 165 20.73 -10.97 -3.07
C PRO A 165 19.31 -10.37 -3.04
N ASN A 166 18.55 -10.51 -1.94
CA ASN A 166 17.13 -10.15 -1.92
C ASN A 166 16.86 -8.70 -2.33
N LEU A 167 17.57 -7.72 -1.75
CA LEU A 167 17.38 -6.31 -2.13
C LEU A 167 17.94 -5.98 -3.51
N LEU A 168 18.96 -6.72 -3.98
CA LEU A 168 19.46 -6.55 -5.35
C LEU A 168 18.38 -6.98 -6.36
N ASN A 169 17.81 -8.17 -6.15
CA ASN A 169 16.76 -8.73 -7.01
C ASN A 169 15.50 -7.86 -6.96
N GLU A 170 15.05 -7.50 -5.76
CA GLU A 170 13.90 -6.61 -5.57
C GLU A 170 14.11 -5.26 -6.30
N GLY A 171 15.28 -4.65 -6.13
CA GLY A 171 15.62 -3.41 -6.82
C GLY A 171 15.67 -3.56 -8.34
N ALA A 172 16.16 -4.70 -8.85
CA ALA A 172 16.18 -4.99 -10.28
C ALA A 172 14.76 -5.11 -10.85
N PHE A 173 13.86 -5.83 -10.17
CA PHE A 173 12.46 -5.94 -10.59
C PHE A 173 11.78 -4.57 -10.67
N ILE A 174 11.92 -3.72 -9.64
CA ILE A 174 11.33 -2.38 -9.67
C ILE A 174 11.97 -1.51 -10.78
N SER A 175 13.26 -1.68 -11.02
CA SER A 175 13.97 -0.97 -12.09
C SER A 175 13.45 -1.37 -13.47
N ASP A 176 13.13 -2.64 -13.69
CA ASP A 176 12.55 -3.14 -14.95
C ASP A 176 11.15 -2.55 -15.21
N LEU A 177 10.40 -2.23 -14.15
CA LEU A 177 9.07 -1.62 -14.24
C LEU A 177 9.11 -0.09 -14.38
N THR A 178 10.23 0.55 -14.06
CA THR A 178 10.39 2.01 -14.08
C THR A 178 10.07 2.64 -15.45
N PRO A 179 10.43 2.06 -16.61
CA PRO A 179 10.06 2.58 -17.93
C PRO A 179 8.55 2.68 -18.17
N ALA A 180 7.73 1.92 -17.44
CA ALA A 180 6.27 2.02 -17.51
C ALA A 180 5.75 3.37 -16.99
N MET A 181 6.52 4.03 -16.11
CA MET A 181 6.10 5.26 -15.41
C MET A 181 4.73 5.12 -14.73
N SER A 182 4.40 3.91 -14.28
CA SER A 182 3.11 3.61 -13.67
C SER A 182 2.94 4.37 -12.37
N GLN A 183 1.73 4.91 -12.16
CA GLN A 183 1.37 5.51 -10.87
C GLN A 183 1.04 4.44 -9.82
N HIS A 184 0.92 3.18 -10.22
CA HIS A 184 0.46 2.06 -9.41
C HIS A 184 1.60 1.13 -8.93
N ILE A 185 2.85 1.44 -9.26
CA ILE A 185 4.03 0.79 -8.67
C ILE A 185 4.76 1.80 -7.78
N VAL A 186 5.34 1.34 -6.67
CA VAL A 186 6.21 2.21 -5.85
C VAL A 186 7.50 2.52 -6.60
N GLU A 187 7.79 3.82 -6.70
CA GLU A 187 8.94 4.35 -7.41
C GLU A 187 10.25 4.11 -6.64
N LEU A 188 11.26 3.62 -7.37
CA LEU A 188 12.64 3.61 -6.93
C LEU A 188 13.29 4.96 -7.30
N LEU A 189 13.67 5.75 -6.31
CA LEU A 189 14.23 7.09 -6.51
C LEU A 189 15.70 7.05 -6.92
N VAL A 190 16.39 5.98 -6.54
CA VAL A 190 17.81 5.74 -6.83
C VAL A 190 17.96 4.32 -7.35
N ASN A 191 18.46 4.20 -8.59
CA ASN A 191 18.74 2.90 -9.20
C ASN A 191 19.66 2.05 -8.29
N PRO A 192 19.41 0.74 -8.11
CA PRO A 192 20.17 -0.10 -7.18
C PRO A 192 21.61 -0.39 -7.66
N ALA A 193 22.00 0.10 -8.84
CA ALA A 193 23.25 -0.23 -9.54
C ALA A 193 24.56 -0.01 -8.76
N THR A 194 24.55 0.68 -7.61
CA THR A 194 25.67 0.60 -6.66
C THR A 194 25.61 -0.70 -5.87
N VAL A 195 25.99 -1.80 -6.53
CA VAL A 195 26.46 -3.00 -5.83
C VAL A 195 27.59 -2.59 -4.89
N MET A 196 27.55 -3.07 -3.66
CA MET A 196 28.56 -2.72 -2.69
C MET A 196 29.93 -3.24 -3.13
N THR A 197 30.94 -2.38 -3.02
CA THR A 197 32.35 -2.80 -3.04
C THR A 197 32.82 -3.16 -1.63
N SER A 198 33.99 -3.79 -1.51
CA SER A 198 34.63 -4.00 -0.21
C SER A 198 34.92 -2.68 0.50
N ALA A 199 35.27 -1.62 -0.24
CA ALA A 199 35.46 -0.28 0.30
C ALA A 199 34.16 0.32 0.83
N ASP A 200 33.04 0.12 0.15
CA ASP A 200 31.72 0.54 0.64
C ASP A 200 31.34 -0.20 1.92
N ALA A 201 31.59 -1.51 1.97
CA ALA A 201 31.34 -2.30 3.17
C ALA A 201 32.17 -1.78 4.36
N THR A 202 33.44 -1.43 4.15
CA THR A 202 34.24 -0.77 5.17
C THR A 202 33.66 0.58 5.59
N ASN A 203 33.41 1.47 4.64
CA ASN A 203 32.97 2.83 4.93
C ASN A 203 31.59 2.86 5.59
N GLN A 204 30.69 1.97 5.21
CA GLN A 204 29.30 1.99 5.65
C GLN A 204 28.99 1.09 6.85
N LEU A 205 29.80 0.06 7.09
CA LEU A 205 29.56 -0.95 8.13
C LEU A 205 30.72 -1.05 9.14
N GLY A 206 31.81 -0.32 8.94
CA GLY A 206 33.00 -0.41 9.80
C GLY A 206 33.75 -1.73 9.66
N LEU A 207 33.54 -2.48 8.57
CA LEU A 207 34.18 -3.78 8.34
C LEU A 207 35.62 -3.59 7.84
N ALA A 208 36.54 -4.47 8.22
CA ALA A 208 37.92 -4.40 7.74
C ALA A 208 37.99 -4.56 6.21
N ILE A 209 38.73 -3.67 5.53
CA ILE A 209 38.94 -3.75 4.07
C ILE A 209 39.54 -5.11 3.72
N GLY A 210 38.92 -5.81 2.77
CA GLY A 210 39.36 -7.14 2.33
C GLY A 210 39.09 -8.28 3.32
N GLY A 211 38.48 -8.00 4.47
CA GLY A 211 38.05 -9.03 5.43
C GLY A 211 36.86 -9.84 4.91
N ALA A 212 36.72 -11.08 5.38
CA ALA A 212 35.66 -12.00 4.93
C ALA A 212 34.25 -11.39 5.02
N ALA A 213 33.96 -10.67 6.11
CA ALA A 213 32.67 -9.99 6.28
C ALA A 213 32.45 -8.85 5.26
N ALA A 214 33.48 -8.07 4.92
CA ALA A 214 33.37 -7.02 3.90
C ALA A 214 33.23 -7.63 2.50
N ASN A 215 33.96 -8.72 2.22
CA ASN A 215 33.90 -9.41 0.93
C ASN A 215 32.53 -10.07 0.69
N ALA A 216 31.83 -10.49 1.75
CA ALA A 216 30.48 -11.04 1.63
C ALA A 216 29.46 -10.03 1.08
N TRP A 217 29.71 -8.72 1.21
CA TRP A 217 28.87 -7.68 0.63
C TRP A 217 29.15 -7.38 -0.85
N ILE A 218 30.26 -7.88 -1.40
CA ILE A 218 30.60 -7.63 -2.81
C ILE A 218 29.48 -8.17 -3.69
N GLY A 219 28.93 -7.29 -4.55
CA GLY A 219 27.81 -7.65 -5.43
C GLY A 219 26.43 -7.56 -4.78
N SER A 220 26.32 -7.23 -3.50
CA SER A 220 25.03 -7.06 -2.80
C SER A 220 24.57 -5.60 -2.79
N VAL A 221 23.26 -5.37 -2.62
CA VAL A 221 22.69 -4.03 -2.38
C VAL A 221 22.27 -3.90 -0.93
N ARG A 222 22.71 -2.86 -0.23
CA ARG A 222 22.33 -2.67 1.19
C ARG A 222 21.01 -1.94 1.37
N ARG A 223 20.67 -1.02 0.47
CA ARG A 223 19.53 -0.11 0.61
C ARG A 223 18.81 0.08 -0.71
N LEU A 224 17.49 0.01 -0.66
CA LEU A 224 16.61 0.58 -1.69
C LEU A 224 16.09 1.92 -1.19
N ILE A 225 16.14 2.93 -2.05
CA ILE A 225 15.69 4.29 -1.77
C ILE A 225 14.44 4.54 -2.59
N MET A 226 13.31 4.65 -1.93
CA MET A 226 11.99 4.58 -2.54
C MET A 226 11.17 5.83 -2.19
N GLU A 227 10.15 6.10 -2.99
CA GLU A 227 9.19 7.15 -2.65
C GLU A 227 8.47 6.86 -1.33
N TYR A 228 8.08 7.92 -0.63
CA TYR A 228 7.28 7.80 0.58
C TYR A 228 5.78 7.93 0.28
N CYS A 229 5.02 6.91 0.66
CA CYS A 229 3.56 6.89 0.60
C CYS A 229 2.98 7.27 1.96
N SER A 230 2.61 8.54 2.12
CA SER A 230 2.26 9.13 3.41
C SER A 230 0.98 8.58 4.06
N SER A 231 0.10 7.95 3.28
CA SER A 231 -1.16 7.43 3.79
C SER A 231 -1.06 5.99 4.33
N GLY A 232 0.16 5.43 4.41
CA GLY A 232 0.37 4.08 4.91
C GLY A 232 0.02 3.01 3.88
N THR A 233 -0.41 1.84 4.36
CA THR A 233 -0.80 0.68 3.54
C THR A 233 -2.31 0.47 3.51
N LEU A 234 -2.82 -0.42 2.67
CA LEU A 234 -4.22 -0.86 2.74
C LEU A 234 -4.54 -1.56 4.07
N ASP A 235 -3.55 -2.21 4.68
CA ASP A 235 -3.67 -2.77 6.03
C ASP A 235 -3.88 -1.68 7.09
N ASP A 236 -3.07 -0.62 7.06
CA ASP A 236 -3.25 0.55 7.92
C ASP A 236 -4.65 1.17 7.76
N LEU A 237 -5.12 1.28 6.51
CA LEU A 237 -6.46 1.76 6.21
C LEU A 237 -7.52 0.85 6.82
N GLY A 238 -7.40 -0.47 6.63
CA GLY A 238 -8.28 -1.47 7.23
C GLY A 238 -8.36 -1.29 8.74
N ALA A 239 -7.21 -1.23 9.42
CA ALA A 239 -7.12 -1.03 10.86
C ALA A 239 -7.83 0.27 11.31
N ILE A 240 -7.53 1.41 10.69
CA ILE A 240 -8.17 2.71 11.02
C ILE A 240 -9.68 2.64 10.88
N ARG A 241 -10.17 1.97 9.84
CA ARG A 241 -11.59 1.84 9.57
C ARG A 241 -12.30 0.93 10.55
N SER A 242 -11.67 -0.20 10.88
CA SER A 242 -12.13 -1.12 11.91
C SER A 242 -12.23 -0.40 13.27
N GLU A 243 -11.14 0.27 13.69
CA GLU A 243 -11.08 1.05 14.94
C GLU A 243 -12.17 2.12 15.05
N ARG A 244 -12.60 2.69 13.92
CA ARG A 244 -13.61 3.76 13.86
C ARG A 244 -15.01 3.27 13.50
N SER A 245 -15.16 1.97 13.26
CA SER A 245 -16.40 1.35 12.78
C SER A 245 -16.95 2.02 11.51
N ILE A 246 -16.08 2.26 10.52
CA ILE A 246 -16.44 2.89 9.24
C ILE A 246 -16.22 1.90 8.11
N ARG A 247 -17.28 1.50 7.41
CA ARG A 247 -17.20 0.65 6.21
C ARG A 247 -16.58 1.37 5.02
N LEU A 248 -15.86 0.67 4.13
CA LEU A 248 -15.50 1.23 2.82
C LEU A 248 -16.76 1.40 1.96
N GLU A 249 -16.88 2.53 1.27
CA GLU A 249 -17.94 2.68 0.28
C GLU A 249 -17.56 1.93 -1.00
N GLU A 250 -18.55 1.31 -1.65
CA GLU A 250 -18.31 0.39 -2.77
C GLU A 250 -17.55 1.06 -3.93
N LEU A 251 -17.83 2.32 -4.26
CA LEU A 251 -17.09 3.04 -5.30
C LEU A 251 -15.60 3.18 -4.95
N THR A 252 -15.27 3.32 -3.67
CA THR A 252 -13.88 3.31 -3.22
C THR A 252 -13.26 1.93 -3.43
N MET A 253 -13.98 0.85 -3.09
CA MET A 253 -13.49 -0.52 -3.27
C MET A 253 -13.20 -0.80 -4.76
N TRP A 254 -14.09 -0.38 -5.66
CA TRP A 254 -13.84 -0.47 -7.10
C TRP A 254 -12.59 0.28 -7.56
N LYS A 255 -12.34 1.49 -7.04
CA LYS A 255 -11.13 2.25 -7.39
C LYS A 255 -9.84 1.66 -6.80
N ILE A 256 -9.92 1.06 -5.61
CA ILE A 256 -8.81 0.27 -5.07
C ILE A 256 -8.55 -0.93 -5.98
N PHE A 257 -9.60 -1.63 -6.40
CA PHE A 257 -9.49 -2.78 -7.30
C PHE A 257 -8.90 -2.38 -8.65
N GLU A 258 -9.32 -1.25 -9.20
CA GLU A 258 -8.77 -0.66 -10.41
C GLU A 258 -7.24 -0.46 -10.30
N CYS A 259 -6.77 0.19 -9.23
CA CYS A 259 -5.34 0.38 -8.99
C CYS A 259 -4.56 -0.95 -8.90
N LEU A 260 -5.16 -1.99 -8.30
CA LEU A 260 -4.53 -3.31 -8.19
C LEU A 260 -4.41 -3.98 -9.55
N VAL A 261 -5.45 -3.90 -10.39
CA VAL A 261 -5.42 -4.42 -11.75
C VAL A 261 -4.40 -3.67 -12.59
N ASP A 262 -4.33 -2.35 -12.48
CA ASP A 262 -3.31 -1.56 -13.19
C ASP A 262 -1.89 -1.92 -12.72
N SER A 263 -1.70 -2.17 -11.42
CA SER A 263 -0.43 -2.68 -10.89
C SER A 263 -0.07 -4.03 -11.51
N CYS A 264 -0.98 -5.01 -11.50
CA CYS A 264 -0.78 -6.34 -12.08
C CYS A 264 -0.52 -6.29 -13.58
N THR A 265 -1.20 -5.37 -14.29
CA THR A 265 -1.01 -5.14 -15.73
C THR A 265 0.43 -4.72 -16.00
N VAL A 266 1.00 -3.86 -15.16
CA VAL A 266 2.40 -3.46 -15.26
C VAL A 266 3.34 -4.63 -14.97
N LEU A 267 2.99 -5.56 -14.08
CA LEU A 267 3.82 -6.75 -13.86
C LEU A 267 3.79 -7.72 -15.07
N GLU A 268 2.64 -7.86 -15.71
CA GLU A 268 2.47 -8.75 -16.85
C GLU A 268 2.99 -8.17 -18.16
N HIS A 269 2.79 -6.88 -18.39
CA HIS A 269 3.00 -6.20 -19.66
C HIS A 269 4.10 -5.13 -19.61
N GLN A 270 4.64 -4.81 -18.43
CA GLN A 270 5.56 -3.67 -18.21
C GLN A 270 4.99 -2.32 -18.68
N GLN A 271 3.66 -2.22 -18.78
CA GLN A 271 2.90 -1.05 -19.19
C GLN A 271 1.50 -1.15 -18.58
N GLU A 272 0.84 -0.03 -18.31
CA GLU A 272 -0.60 0.00 -18.02
C GLU A 272 -1.40 -0.17 -19.32
N PHE A 273 -2.67 -0.57 -19.21
CA PHE A 273 -3.55 -0.63 -20.38
C PHE A 273 -3.79 0.78 -20.96
N VAL A 274 -3.96 0.83 -22.28
CA VAL A 274 -4.47 2.04 -22.94
C VAL A 274 -5.97 1.90 -23.13
N ILE A 275 -6.70 3.01 -22.98
CA ILE A 275 -8.15 3.02 -23.19
C ILE A 275 -8.41 3.46 -24.63
N ASP A 276 -9.12 2.62 -25.39
CA ASP A 276 -9.48 2.92 -26.77
C ASP A 276 -10.67 3.89 -26.88
N ALA A 277 -11.07 4.20 -28.12
CA ALA A 277 -12.18 5.11 -28.38
C ALA A 277 -13.56 4.59 -27.90
N ALA A 278 -13.69 3.27 -27.69
CA ALA A 278 -14.89 2.64 -27.16
C ALA A 278 -14.89 2.61 -25.62
N GLY A 279 -13.81 3.06 -24.97
CA GLY A 279 -13.67 3.00 -23.52
C GLY A 279 -13.18 1.65 -23.01
N MET A 280 -12.69 0.78 -23.89
CA MET A 280 -12.19 -0.54 -23.54
C MET A 280 -10.69 -0.51 -23.29
N ALA A 281 -10.24 -1.24 -22.29
CA ALA A 281 -8.84 -1.48 -22.02
C ALA A 281 -8.21 -2.27 -23.17
N GLN A 282 -7.01 -1.89 -23.59
CA GLN A 282 -6.21 -2.54 -24.63
C GLN A 282 -4.76 -2.68 -24.16
N ILE A 283 -4.12 -3.79 -24.54
CA ILE A 283 -2.69 -4.00 -24.31
C ILE A 283 -1.91 -2.85 -24.95
N HIS A 284 -1.04 -2.21 -24.16
CA HIS A 284 -0.22 -1.12 -24.66
C HIS A 284 0.68 -1.59 -25.81
N PRO A 285 0.84 -0.83 -26.92
CA PRO A 285 1.66 -1.25 -28.06
C PRO A 285 3.11 -1.61 -27.67
N ASN A 286 3.69 -0.88 -26.73
CA ASN A 286 5.04 -1.13 -26.18
C ASN A 286 5.11 -2.21 -25.08
N SER A 287 4.02 -2.96 -24.85
CA SER A 287 3.97 -4.07 -23.89
C SER A 287 5.09 -5.07 -24.13
N MET A 288 5.60 -5.67 -23.06
CA MET A 288 6.65 -6.69 -23.13
C MET A 288 6.24 -7.91 -23.96
N VAL A 289 4.95 -8.26 -23.98
CA VAL A 289 4.43 -9.39 -24.79
C VAL A 289 4.62 -9.19 -26.30
N ASN A 290 4.78 -7.94 -26.74
CA ASN A 290 5.00 -7.60 -28.15
C ASN A 290 6.50 -7.54 -28.52
N ARG A 291 7.41 -7.89 -27.59
CA ARG A 291 8.86 -7.80 -27.79
C ARG A 291 9.47 -9.17 -28.08
N ILE A 292 10.52 -9.19 -28.89
CA ILE A 292 11.27 -10.42 -29.25
C ILE A 292 11.92 -11.08 -28.01
N ASN A 293 12.29 -10.27 -27.02
CA ASN A 293 12.93 -10.72 -25.77
C ASN A 293 11.94 -10.63 -24.61
N ASP A 294 10.80 -11.30 -24.74
CA ASP A 294 9.83 -11.42 -23.65
C ASP A 294 10.46 -12.23 -22.50
N GLN A 295 10.63 -11.57 -21.34
CA GLN A 295 11.18 -12.22 -20.14
C GLN A 295 10.13 -13.05 -19.39
N GLY A 296 8.87 -13.03 -19.87
CA GLY A 296 7.73 -13.66 -19.23
C GLY A 296 6.91 -12.66 -18.41
N VAL A 297 6.15 -13.19 -17.46
CA VAL A 297 5.32 -12.43 -16.51
C VAL A 297 6.12 -12.21 -15.24
N LEU A 298 6.27 -10.98 -14.77
CA LEU A 298 6.74 -10.77 -13.41
C LEU A 298 5.58 -11.09 -12.45
N VAL A 299 5.74 -12.10 -11.60
CA VAL A 299 4.73 -12.48 -10.61
C VAL A 299 5.19 -12.03 -9.23
N HIS A 300 4.33 -11.37 -8.47
CA HIS A 300 4.70 -10.75 -7.19
C HIS A 300 4.88 -11.75 -6.03
N PHE A 301 4.11 -12.84 -6.02
CA PHE A 301 4.07 -13.88 -4.97
C PHE A 301 3.78 -13.44 -3.52
N ASP A 302 3.46 -12.16 -3.29
CA ASP A 302 3.16 -11.63 -1.96
C ASP A 302 2.17 -10.45 -2.02
N LEU A 303 1.14 -10.57 -2.86
CA LEU A 303 0.10 -9.54 -2.97
C LEU A 303 -0.82 -9.63 -1.75
N LYS A 304 -0.76 -8.63 -0.86
CA LYS A 304 -1.55 -8.54 0.37
C LYS A 304 -1.68 -7.08 0.83
N PRO A 305 -2.66 -6.74 1.70
CA PRO A 305 -2.88 -5.35 2.12
C PRO A 305 -1.65 -4.61 2.67
N PRO A 306 -0.73 -5.24 3.45
CA PRO A 306 0.51 -4.59 3.89
C PRO A 306 1.47 -4.17 2.76
N ASN A 307 1.37 -4.80 1.59
CA ASN A 307 2.24 -4.57 0.44
C ASN A 307 1.61 -3.61 -0.59
N VAL A 308 0.44 -3.05 -0.29
CA VAL A 308 -0.26 -2.07 -1.11
C VAL A 308 -0.25 -0.73 -0.40
N MET A 309 0.58 0.18 -0.89
CA MET A 309 0.80 1.52 -0.35
C MET A 309 -0.26 2.49 -0.84
N ILE A 310 -0.65 3.44 0.00
CA ILE A 310 -1.65 4.46 -0.33
C ILE A 310 -0.94 5.81 -0.48
N LYS A 311 -1.16 6.47 -1.62
CA LYS A 311 -0.65 7.82 -1.88
C LYS A 311 -1.77 8.73 -2.35
N ARG A 312 -1.80 9.98 -1.89
CA ARG A 312 -2.71 10.98 -2.45
C ARG A 312 -2.32 11.25 -3.90
N ASP A 313 -3.31 11.22 -4.80
CA ASP A 313 -3.14 11.79 -6.14
C ASP A 313 -3.09 13.31 -6.04
N VAL A 314 -1.88 13.86 -5.98
CA VAL A 314 -1.67 15.32 -5.97
C VAL A 314 -1.94 15.96 -7.33
N THR A 315 -1.86 15.18 -8.41
CA THR A 315 -2.13 15.63 -9.77
C THR A 315 -3.63 15.71 -10.05
N GLY A 316 -4.40 14.84 -9.39
CA GLY A 316 -5.82 14.65 -9.56
C GLY A 316 -6.20 14.17 -10.97
N VAL A 317 -5.26 13.56 -11.70
CA VAL A 317 -5.47 13.13 -13.09
C VAL A 317 -6.13 11.76 -13.13
N THR A 318 -5.67 10.82 -12.31
CA THR A 318 -6.13 9.42 -12.34
C THR A 318 -7.27 9.23 -11.35
N HIS A 319 -7.09 9.77 -10.14
CA HIS A 319 -8.04 9.64 -9.05
C HIS A 319 -8.21 11.00 -8.35
N PRO A 320 -8.98 11.94 -8.93
CA PRO A 320 -9.12 13.30 -8.38
C PRO A 320 -9.66 13.37 -6.95
N ASN A 321 -10.40 12.34 -6.54
CA ASN A 321 -11.16 12.31 -5.28
C ASN A 321 -10.86 11.09 -4.41
N THR A 322 -9.97 10.20 -4.84
CA THR A 322 -9.57 8.97 -4.15
C THR A 322 -8.05 8.87 -4.14
N PRO A 323 -7.44 8.09 -3.22
CA PRO A 323 -6.01 7.89 -3.28
C PRO A 323 -5.68 6.98 -4.47
N ILE A 324 -4.40 6.91 -4.80
CA ILE A 324 -3.85 5.87 -5.67
C ILE A 324 -3.26 4.79 -4.76
N CYS A 325 -3.57 3.53 -5.07
CA CYS A 325 -2.93 2.38 -4.45
C CYS A 325 -1.72 1.96 -5.30
N LYS A 326 -0.61 1.71 -4.64
CA LYS A 326 0.69 1.39 -5.24
C LYS A 326 1.19 0.07 -4.71
N LEU A 327 1.52 -0.85 -5.60
CA LEU A 327 2.14 -2.12 -5.23
C LEU A 327 3.63 -1.95 -4.92
N GLY A 328 4.11 -2.65 -3.90
CA GLY A 328 5.54 -2.81 -3.65
C GLY A 328 5.84 -3.99 -2.73
N ASP A 329 7.07 -4.03 -2.22
CA ASP A 329 7.67 -5.23 -1.62
C ASP A 329 7.84 -6.39 -2.62
N PHE A 330 8.72 -6.19 -3.59
CA PHE A 330 9.04 -7.20 -4.61
C PHE A 330 10.08 -8.23 -4.14
N GLY A 331 10.24 -8.40 -2.83
CA GLY A 331 11.26 -9.30 -2.25
C GLY A 331 11.06 -10.78 -2.59
N LEU A 332 9.83 -11.17 -2.95
CA LEU A 332 9.46 -12.52 -3.39
C LEU A 332 9.08 -12.60 -4.87
N ALA A 333 9.20 -11.50 -5.61
CA ALA A 333 8.80 -11.48 -7.02
C ALA A 333 9.74 -12.34 -7.87
N SER A 334 9.23 -12.87 -8.98
CA SER A 334 10.03 -13.60 -9.96
C SER A 334 9.39 -13.55 -11.35
N TYR A 335 10.22 -13.56 -12.39
CA TYR A 335 9.74 -13.81 -13.74
C TYR A 335 9.31 -15.27 -13.88
N MET A 336 8.18 -15.48 -14.55
CA MET A 336 7.60 -16.78 -14.87
C MET A 336 7.28 -16.87 -16.36
N PRO A 337 7.46 -18.04 -17.00
CA PRO A 337 6.98 -18.25 -18.36
C PRO A 337 5.47 -17.99 -18.47
N ARG A 338 5.04 -17.31 -19.54
CA ARG A 338 3.61 -17.01 -19.79
C ARG A 338 2.75 -18.25 -19.95
N ASP A 339 3.34 -19.35 -20.44
CA ASP A 339 2.67 -20.63 -20.61
C ASP A 339 2.57 -21.45 -19.31
N GLY A 340 3.03 -20.91 -18.18
CA GLY A 340 3.01 -21.57 -16.88
C GLY A 340 4.04 -22.68 -16.71
N SER A 341 4.84 -23.00 -17.73
CA SER A 341 5.78 -24.14 -17.71
C SER A 341 6.88 -24.07 -16.64
N GLY A 342 7.09 -22.90 -16.02
CA GLY A 342 8.09 -22.68 -14.97
C GLY A 342 7.55 -22.75 -13.53
N VAL A 343 6.23 -22.83 -13.32
CA VAL A 343 5.62 -22.73 -11.97
C VAL A 343 5.98 -23.93 -11.09
N ASP A 344 6.11 -25.12 -11.67
CA ASP A 344 6.41 -26.35 -10.90
C ASP A 344 7.92 -26.57 -10.66
N ALA A 345 8.79 -25.87 -11.39
CA ALA A 345 10.23 -26.17 -11.45
C ALA A 345 11.06 -25.49 -10.35
N THR A 346 10.57 -24.40 -9.74
CA THR A 346 11.38 -23.60 -8.81
C THR A 346 11.46 -24.20 -7.41
N GLY A 347 10.53 -25.07 -7.00
CA GLY A 347 10.48 -25.67 -5.66
C GLY A 347 10.42 -24.65 -4.51
N PHE A 348 10.28 -23.36 -4.84
CA PHE A 348 10.47 -22.21 -3.98
C PHE A 348 9.24 -21.32 -4.10
N PHE A 349 8.10 -21.87 -3.65
CA PHE A 349 6.78 -21.24 -3.66
C PHE A 349 6.21 -20.88 -5.05
N PRO A 350 4.96 -21.32 -5.34
CA PRO A 350 4.14 -22.25 -4.58
C PRO A 350 4.70 -23.68 -4.68
N LEU A 351 4.28 -24.59 -3.80
CA LEU A 351 4.39 -26.03 -4.11
C LEU A 351 3.78 -26.27 -5.51
N PRO A 352 4.26 -27.27 -6.29
CA PRO A 352 3.67 -27.61 -7.57
C PRO A 352 2.14 -27.61 -7.46
N TRP A 353 1.42 -27.08 -8.45
CA TRP A 353 -0.03 -26.86 -8.29
C TRP A 353 -0.75 -28.14 -7.84
N ALA A 354 -0.36 -29.29 -8.41
CA ALA A 354 -0.83 -30.62 -8.01
C ALA A 354 -0.55 -30.96 -6.53
N THR A 355 0.60 -30.56 -5.99
CA THR A 355 0.95 -30.74 -4.57
C THR A 355 0.18 -29.77 -3.66
N ASN A 356 -0.11 -28.55 -4.13
CA ASN A 356 -0.99 -27.64 -3.43
C ASN A 356 -2.45 -28.16 -3.43
N GLU A 357 -2.92 -28.72 -4.54
CA GLU A 357 -4.21 -29.43 -4.63
C GLU A 357 -4.24 -30.64 -3.69
N GLU A 358 -3.23 -31.52 -3.73
CA GLU A 358 -3.16 -32.71 -2.88
C GLU A 358 -3.11 -32.36 -1.38
N ASN A 359 -2.31 -31.36 -1.00
CA ASN A 359 -2.26 -30.89 0.39
C ASN A 359 -3.58 -30.24 0.82
N ARG A 360 -4.29 -29.57 -0.09
CA ARG A 360 -5.64 -29.04 0.17
C ARG A 360 -6.63 -30.17 0.35
N GLU A 361 -6.63 -31.18 -0.52
CA GLU A 361 -7.52 -32.35 -0.42
C GLU A 361 -7.32 -33.09 0.91
N ARG A 362 -6.08 -33.31 1.34
CA ARG A 362 -5.77 -34.00 2.61
C ARG A 362 -6.27 -33.25 3.85
N VAL A 363 -6.25 -31.91 3.84
CA VAL A 363 -6.77 -31.09 4.94
C VAL A 363 -8.30 -30.96 4.90
N CYS A 364 -8.92 -31.13 3.72
CA CYS A 364 -10.36 -30.93 3.53
C CYS A 364 -11.25 -32.08 4.03
N PHE A 365 -10.75 -33.30 4.23
CA PHE A 365 -11.61 -34.42 4.66
C PHE A 365 -11.86 -34.51 6.18
N GLU A 366 -11.13 -33.76 7.02
CA GLU A 366 -11.15 -33.98 8.48
C GLU A 366 -11.98 -32.97 9.30
N SER A 367 -12.56 -31.91 8.71
CA SER A 367 -13.41 -30.95 9.44
C SER A 367 -14.80 -30.73 8.80
N VAL A 368 -15.83 -30.62 9.66
CA VAL A 368 -17.23 -30.42 9.28
C VAL A 368 -17.55 -28.92 9.32
N GLY A 369 -17.74 -28.30 8.15
CA GLY A 369 -18.07 -26.88 7.99
C GLY A 369 -17.54 -26.28 6.66
N VAL A 370 -18.24 -25.30 6.11
CA VAL A 370 -17.72 -24.43 5.04
C VAL A 370 -16.73 -23.48 5.71
N GLN A 371 -15.44 -23.63 5.40
CA GLN A 371 -14.38 -22.76 5.91
C GLN A 371 -13.89 -21.90 4.74
N ALA A 372 -13.56 -20.63 4.94
CA ALA A 372 -13.13 -19.68 3.89
C ALA A 372 -12.10 -20.20 2.88
N HIS A 373 -11.29 -21.19 3.29
CA HIS A 373 -10.25 -21.85 2.49
C HIS A 373 -10.74 -23.04 1.67
N ARG A 374 -12.01 -23.43 1.77
CA ARG A 374 -12.57 -24.58 1.04
C ARG A 374 -13.26 -24.11 -0.23
N PRO A 375 -12.96 -24.71 -1.38
CA PRO A 375 -13.62 -24.34 -2.61
C PRO A 375 -15.08 -24.81 -2.57
N PHE A 376 -16.00 -23.99 -3.06
CA PHE A 376 -17.42 -24.29 -3.18
C PHE A 376 -17.88 -24.03 -4.62
N THR A 377 -19.01 -24.58 -5.04
CA THR A 377 -19.62 -24.22 -6.33
C THR A 377 -20.53 -23.02 -6.12
N PRO A 378 -20.17 -21.80 -6.55
CA PRO A 378 -21.07 -20.66 -6.44
C PRO A 378 -22.32 -20.84 -7.31
N GLY A 379 -23.37 -20.07 -7.00
CA GLY A 379 -24.45 -19.82 -7.96
C GLY A 379 -23.97 -18.95 -9.13
N PRO A 380 -24.81 -18.67 -10.14
CA PRO A 380 -24.42 -17.87 -11.30
C PRO A 380 -23.70 -16.58 -10.90
N LEU A 381 -22.53 -16.32 -11.48
CA LEU A 381 -21.73 -15.12 -11.23
C LEU A 381 -21.95 -14.15 -12.38
N ASN A 382 -22.29 -12.90 -12.08
CA ASN A 382 -22.59 -11.87 -13.09
C ASN A 382 -23.65 -12.30 -14.12
N GLY A 383 -24.58 -13.18 -13.71
CA GLY A 383 -25.62 -13.75 -14.57
C GLY A 383 -25.15 -14.88 -15.50
N ALA A 384 -23.86 -15.22 -15.51
CA ALA A 384 -23.31 -16.34 -16.26
C ALA A 384 -23.31 -17.63 -15.42
N PRO A 385 -23.43 -18.82 -16.05
CA PRO A 385 -23.18 -20.10 -15.38
C PRO A 385 -21.77 -20.13 -14.78
N THR A 386 -21.61 -20.75 -13.61
CA THR A 386 -20.30 -20.85 -12.98
C THR A 386 -19.37 -21.78 -13.72
N LEU A 387 -18.10 -21.41 -13.82
CA LEU A 387 -17.09 -22.17 -14.55
C LEU A 387 -16.43 -23.28 -13.72
N GLY A 388 -16.74 -23.36 -12.42
CA GLY A 388 -16.18 -24.37 -11.52
C GLY A 388 -16.34 -24.00 -10.05
N ARG A 389 -15.52 -24.61 -9.19
CA ARG A 389 -15.44 -24.26 -7.77
C ARG A 389 -14.64 -22.97 -7.58
N ALA A 390 -14.96 -22.19 -6.56
CA ALA A 390 -14.28 -20.95 -6.19
C ALA A 390 -14.12 -20.81 -4.66
N PHE A 391 -13.29 -19.87 -4.19
CA PHE A 391 -13.00 -19.63 -2.76
C PHE A 391 -13.70 -18.39 -2.20
N GLY A 392 -13.80 -18.25 -0.87
CA GLY A 392 -14.31 -17.01 -0.27
C GLY A 392 -15.84 -16.92 -0.23
N THR A 393 -16.50 -17.99 0.19
CA THR A 393 -17.96 -18.07 0.40
C THR A 393 -18.56 -16.88 1.14
N GLU A 394 -17.79 -16.30 2.04
CA GLU A 394 -18.21 -15.25 2.97
C GLU A 394 -18.41 -13.91 2.26
N ILE A 395 -17.75 -13.70 1.12
CA ILE A 395 -17.95 -12.52 0.25
C ILE A 395 -19.43 -12.39 -0.14
N GLN A 396 -20.09 -13.53 -0.39
CA GLN A 396 -21.49 -13.55 -0.78
C GLN A 396 -22.42 -13.07 0.35
N ALA A 397 -22.03 -13.29 1.60
CA ALA A 397 -22.78 -12.86 2.78
C ALA A 397 -22.57 -11.38 3.16
N VAL A 398 -21.56 -10.70 2.61
CA VAL A 398 -21.23 -9.32 3.02
C VAL A 398 -22.38 -8.36 2.67
N PRO A 399 -23.00 -7.67 3.65
CA PRO A 399 -24.07 -6.74 3.34
C PRO A 399 -23.54 -5.47 2.67
N PHE A 400 -24.42 -4.73 1.98
CA PHE A 400 -24.14 -3.41 1.37
C PHE A 400 -23.15 -3.35 0.20
N ILE A 401 -22.58 -4.48 -0.21
CA ILE A 401 -21.79 -4.61 -1.43
C ILE A 401 -22.70 -5.19 -2.52
N SER A 402 -22.66 -4.61 -3.72
CA SER A 402 -23.43 -5.10 -4.86
C SER A 402 -23.06 -6.54 -5.24
N ALA A 403 -24.01 -7.25 -5.85
CA ALA A 403 -23.74 -8.57 -6.41
C ALA A 403 -22.63 -8.51 -7.47
N LEU A 404 -22.58 -7.46 -8.29
CA LEU A 404 -21.55 -7.26 -9.31
C LEU A 404 -20.14 -7.29 -8.71
N LEU A 405 -19.88 -6.53 -7.64
CA LEU A 405 -18.54 -6.53 -7.01
C LEU A 405 -18.21 -7.87 -6.36
N LYS A 406 -19.18 -8.48 -5.66
CA LYS A 406 -19.00 -9.80 -5.05
C LYS A 406 -18.65 -10.86 -6.07
N ASP A 407 -19.41 -10.90 -7.16
CA ASP A 407 -19.24 -11.87 -8.24
C ASP A 407 -17.92 -11.66 -8.97
N THR A 408 -17.53 -10.42 -9.24
CA THR A 408 -16.23 -10.09 -9.85
C THR A 408 -15.05 -10.55 -8.98
N ILE A 409 -15.12 -10.34 -7.65
CA ILE A 409 -14.10 -10.87 -6.74
C ILE A 409 -14.13 -12.40 -6.73
N GLN A 410 -15.32 -13.00 -6.72
CA GLN A 410 -15.52 -14.45 -6.71
C GLN A 410 -14.97 -15.14 -7.97
N GLU A 411 -15.08 -14.50 -9.13
CA GLU A 411 -14.50 -14.95 -10.41
C GLU A 411 -12.96 -14.98 -10.35
N CYS A 412 -12.34 -13.98 -9.70
CA CYS A 412 -10.89 -13.99 -9.46
C CYS A 412 -10.44 -15.14 -8.52
N LEU A 413 -11.38 -15.69 -7.75
CA LEU A 413 -11.17 -16.76 -6.79
C LEU A 413 -11.56 -18.13 -7.31
N TYR A 414 -11.75 -18.31 -8.63
CA TYR A 414 -11.92 -19.66 -9.19
C TYR A 414 -10.73 -20.55 -8.85
N GLU A 415 -11.02 -21.80 -8.51
CA GLU A 415 -10.01 -22.78 -8.16
C GLU A 415 -9.09 -23.07 -9.34
N ASN A 416 -9.67 -23.41 -10.49
CA ASN A 416 -8.94 -23.54 -11.74
C ASN A 416 -8.53 -22.15 -12.25
N PRO A 417 -7.23 -21.86 -12.39
CA PRO A 417 -6.74 -20.58 -12.93
C PRO A 417 -7.29 -20.25 -14.32
N ASP A 418 -7.51 -21.25 -15.18
CA ASP A 418 -8.02 -21.04 -16.55
C ASP A 418 -9.45 -20.48 -16.59
N ASN A 419 -10.18 -20.59 -15.47
CA ASN A 419 -11.53 -20.05 -15.34
C ASN A 419 -11.54 -18.61 -14.80
N ARG A 420 -10.39 -18.08 -14.36
CA ARG A 420 -10.31 -16.71 -13.84
C ARG A 420 -10.31 -15.72 -15.00
N PRO A 421 -10.88 -14.51 -14.81
CA PRO A 421 -10.80 -13.47 -15.82
C PRO A 421 -9.35 -13.06 -16.04
N ASP A 422 -9.00 -12.73 -17.29
CA ASP A 422 -7.74 -12.04 -17.55
C ASP A 422 -7.81 -10.57 -17.05
N LEU A 423 -6.65 -9.92 -16.99
CA LEU A 423 -6.57 -8.54 -16.48
C LEU A 423 -7.33 -7.54 -17.36
N GLN A 424 -7.45 -7.78 -18.66
CA GLN A 424 -8.12 -6.88 -19.59
C GLN A 424 -9.63 -6.92 -19.37
N ASP A 425 -10.22 -8.11 -19.29
CA ASP A 425 -11.63 -8.34 -18.97
C ASP A 425 -12.00 -7.78 -17.59
N LEU A 426 -11.12 -8.00 -16.60
CA LEU A 426 -11.31 -7.47 -15.26
C LEU A 426 -11.26 -5.94 -15.25
N LYS A 427 -10.31 -5.32 -15.96
CA LYS A 427 -10.23 -3.85 -16.10
C LYS A 427 -11.48 -3.29 -16.76
N ASN A 428 -11.98 -3.91 -17.82
CA ASN A 428 -13.21 -3.49 -18.51
C ASN A 428 -14.43 -3.53 -17.57
N THR A 429 -14.57 -4.61 -16.81
CA THR A 429 -15.64 -4.78 -15.82
C THR A 429 -15.59 -3.69 -14.74
N ILE A 430 -14.40 -3.47 -14.16
CA ILE A 430 -14.18 -2.45 -13.12
C ILE A 430 -14.51 -1.05 -13.66
N MET A 431 -14.00 -0.70 -14.84
CA MET A 431 -14.25 0.61 -15.45
C MET A 431 -15.73 0.85 -15.75
N ALA A 432 -16.43 -0.17 -16.24
CA ALA A 432 -17.88 -0.10 -16.48
C ALA A 432 -18.65 0.12 -15.17
N ALA A 433 -18.29 -0.60 -14.09
CA ALA A 433 -18.90 -0.43 -12.77
C ALA A 433 -18.68 0.97 -12.20
N ILE A 434 -17.43 1.48 -12.23
CA ILE A 434 -17.08 2.83 -11.78
C ILE A 434 -17.89 3.88 -12.57
N THR A 435 -17.90 3.76 -13.90
CA THR A 435 -18.62 4.70 -14.78
C THR A 435 -20.11 4.71 -14.48
N ALA A 436 -20.72 3.53 -14.27
CA ALA A 436 -22.14 3.42 -13.92
C ALA A 436 -22.46 4.09 -12.56
N MET A 437 -21.62 3.86 -11.55
CA MET A 437 -21.78 4.49 -10.23
C MET A 437 -21.64 6.00 -10.29
N GLU A 438 -20.63 6.51 -11.01
CA GLU A 438 -20.41 7.95 -11.17
C GLU A 438 -21.56 8.60 -11.97
N ALA A 439 -22.07 7.93 -13.01
CA ALA A 439 -23.24 8.38 -13.77
C ALA A 439 -24.52 8.43 -12.91
N ALA A 440 -24.65 7.52 -11.93
CA ALA A 440 -25.71 7.54 -10.93
C ALA A 440 -25.49 8.61 -9.84
N GLY A 441 -24.42 9.41 -9.94
CA GLY A 441 -24.10 10.47 -8.99
C GLY A 441 -23.49 9.97 -7.68
N VAL A 442 -23.13 8.68 -7.59
CA VAL A 442 -22.40 8.14 -6.44
C VAL A 442 -21.06 8.86 -6.34
N GLN A 443 -20.74 9.34 -5.15
CA GLN A 443 -19.47 10.02 -4.89
C GLN A 443 -18.58 9.09 -4.08
N PRO A 444 -17.25 9.09 -4.32
CA PRO A 444 -16.34 8.42 -3.41
C PRO A 444 -16.45 9.05 -2.04
N GLU A 445 -16.20 8.24 -1.02
CA GLU A 445 -16.24 8.74 0.34
C GLU A 445 -15.15 9.79 0.61
N GLY A 446 -15.28 10.49 1.73
CA GLY A 446 -14.38 11.59 2.08
C GLY A 446 -12.96 11.14 2.42
N TRP A 447 -12.15 10.77 1.44
CA TRP A 447 -10.84 10.15 1.69
C TRP A 447 -9.84 11.04 2.43
N GLN A 448 -9.95 12.36 2.24
CA GLN A 448 -9.15 13.33 3.00
C GLN A 448 -9.34 13.22 4.52
N ASP A 449 -10.42 12.59 4.99
CA ASP A 449 -10.74 12.42 6.40
C ASP A 449 -10.15 11.10 6.99
N LEU A 450 -9.56 10.27 6.13
CA LEU A 450 -8.91 9.00 6.45
C LEU A 450 -7.38 9.06 6.33
N GLU A 451 -6.85 10.16 5.81
CA GLU A 451 -5.42 10.44 5.85
C GLU A 451 -4.96 10.43 7.32
N ARG A 452 -4.09 9.48 7.68
CA ARG A 452 -3.29 9.60 8.90
C ARG A 452 -2.43 10.84 8.73
N LEU A 453 -2.87 11.94 9.35
CA LEU A 453 -1.98 13.08 9.54
C LEU A 453 -0.77 12.54 10.30
N GLU A 454 0.40 12.66 9.68
CA GLU A 454 1.64 12.31 10.35
C GLU A 454 1.68 13.04 11.70
N PRO A 455 2.05 12.35 12.79
CA PRO A 455 2.33 13.01 14.05
C PRO A 455 3.35 14.10 13.77
N LEU A 456 3.01 15.34 14.10
CA LEU A 456 3.94 16.43 13.93
C LEU A 456 5.13 16.20 14.85
N THR A 457 6.33 16.45 14.35
CA THR A 457 7.48 16.59 15.25
C THR A 457 7.22 17.76 16.20
N ALA A 458 7.85 17.75 17.38
CA ALA A 458 7.71 18.86 18.34
C ALA A 458 8.02 20.23 17.70
N ALA A 459 8.98 20.28 16.77
CA ALA A 459 9.31 21.47 16.00
C ALA A 459 8.21 21.87 15.00
N GLN A 460 7.60 20.90 14.31
CA GLN A 460 6.46 21.17 13.41
C GLN A 460 5.23 21.64 14.20
N ASP A 461 4.96 21.08 15.38
CA ASP A 461 3.76 21.41 16.17
C ASP A 461 3.75 22.88 16.63
N ILE A 462 4.93 23.45 16.91
CA ILE A 462 5.08 24.86 17.27
C ILE A 462 5.22 25.79 16.05
N ALA A 463 5.43 25.25 14.84
CA ALA A 463 5.59 26.06 13.65
C ALA A 463 4.25 26.66 13.19
N ALA A 464 4.27 27.94 12.82
CA ALA A 464 3.06 28.68 12.40
C ALA A 464 2.31 28.02 11.23
N ALA A 465 3.01 27.27 10.38
CA ALA A 465 2.45 26.50 9.27
C ALA A 465 1.53 25.34 9.71
N TYR A 466 1.67 24.86 10.95
CA TYR A 466 0.90 23.74 11.51
C TYR A 466 0.05 24.14 12.72
N ALA A 467 0.09 25.42 13.11
CA ALA A 467 -0.67 25.96 14.23
C ALA A 467 -2.17 25.64 14.09
N LEU A 468 -2.79 25.23 15.19
CA LEU A 468 -4.24 25.05 15.29
C LEU A 468 -4.93 26.41 15.15
N ARG A 469 -5.65 26.59 14.05
CA ARG A 469 -6.48 27.78 13.81
C ARG A 469 -7.90 27.49 14.26
N SER A 470 -8.46 28.37 15.07
CA SER A 470 -9.90 28.36 15.37
C SER A 470 -10.66 29.08 14.27
N GLY A 471 -11.91 28.69 14.05
CA GLY A 471 -12.77 29.42 13.12
C GLY A 471 -12.62 29.01 11.64
N VAL A 472 -11.86 27.95 11.35
CA VAL A 472 -11.64 27.51 9.96
C VAL A 472 -12.94 26.94 9.41
N ARG A 473 -13.39 27.44 8.26
CA ARG A 473 -14.66 27.03 7.67
C ARG A 473 -14.53 25.62 7.11
N CYS A 474 -15.51 24.78 7.42
CA CYS A 474 -15.62 23.45 6.86
C CYS A 474 -15.69 23.51 5.33
N ASN A 475 -14.87 22.71 4.65
CA ASN A 475 -14.74 22.74 3.20
C ASN A 475 -15.75 21.83 2.47
N ALA A 476 -16.62 21.15 3.22
CA ALA A 476 -17.64 20.27 2.65
C ALA A 476 -18.75 21.04 1.93
N LEU A 477 -19.25 20.49 0.82
CA LEU A 477 -20.46 20.95 0.15
C LEU A 477 -21.69 20.48 0.94
N LYS A 478 -22.66 21.38 1.18
CA LYS A 478 -23.87 21.05 1.94
C LYS A 478 -24.76 20.12 1.11
N GLY A 479 -24.71 18.82 1.40
CA GLY A 479 -25.49 17.80 0.69
C GLY A 479 -24.75 17.12 -0.46
N GLY A 480 -23.43 17.25 -0.55
CA GLY A 480 -22.58 16.48 -1.48
C GLY A 480 -22.69 16.87 -2.97
N LEU A 481 -23.74 17.58 -3.38
CA LEU A 481 -23.98 17.94 -4.78
C LEU A 481 -23.21 19.20 -5.21
N LEU A 482 -22.63 19.15 -6.41
CA LEU A 482 -22.05 20.30 -7.11
C LEU A 482 -23.09 21.43 -7.23
N GLY A 483 -22.73 22.65 -6.80
CA GLY A 483 -23.62 23.81 -6.78
C GLY A 483 -24.27 24.11 -5.42
N THR A 484 -24.16 23.21 -4.44
CA THR A 484 -24.65 23.49 -3.07
C THR A 484 -23.70 24.42 -2.31
N PRO A 485 -24.22 25.31 -1.44
CA PRO A 485 -23.38 26.19 -0.64
C PRO A 485 -22.48 25.37 0.30
N ARG A 486 -21.24 25.82 0.51
CA ARG A 486 -20.33 25.17 1.48
C ARG A 486 -20.92 25.18 2.88
N CYS A 487 -20.53 24.18 3.66
CA CYS A 487 -20.79 24.10 5.09
C CYS A 487 -20.43 25.43 5.78
N LYS A 488 -21.35 25.94 6.59
CA LYS A 488 -21.14 27.18 7.36
C LYS A 488 -20.42 26.93 8.70
N ASN A 489 -20.28 25.68 9.12
CA ASN A 489 -19.65 25.35 10.39
C ASN A 489 -18.17 25.73 10.37
N LYS A 490 -17.72 26.20 11.51
CA LYS A 490 -16.32 26.50 11.78
C LYS A 490 -15.76 25.45 12.73
N LEU A 491 -14.52 25.06 12.54
CA LEU A 491 -13.84 24.11 13.40
C LEU A 491 -12.44 24.62 13.78
N LYS A 492 -11.84 23.96 14.77
CA LYS A 492 -10.40 24.03 14.99
C LYS A 492 -9.74 23.09 13.99
N ALA A 493 -8.87 23.61 13.15
CA ALA A 493 -8.11 22.82 12.20
C ALA A 493 -6.68 23.36 12.11
N ARG A 494 -5.72 22.48 11.86
CA ARG A 494 -4.34 22.92 11.63
C ARG A 494 -4.25 23.73 10.34
N ALA A 495 -3.34 24.70 10.31
CA ALA A 495 -3.18 25.60 9.18
C ALA A 495 -2.80 24.88 7.87
N ASN A 496 -2.15 23.72 7.96
CA ASN A 496 -1.82 22.85 6.82
C ASN A 496 -2.97 21.91 6.41
N ASN A 497 -4.07 21.84 7.17
CA ASN A 497 -5.26 21.09 6.75
C ASN A 497 -6.01 21.90 5.68
N LEU A 498 -5.77 21.58 4.41
CA LEU A 498 -6.35 22.27 3.26
C LEU A 498 -7.85 21.96 3.05
N ARG A 499 -8.39 20.93 3.70
CA ARG A 499 -9.79 20.49 3.53
C ARG A 499 -10.45 20.13 4.87
N PRO A 500 -10.51 21.08 5.83
CA PRO A 500 -11.03 20.78 7.16
C PRO A 500 -12.52 20.50 7.10
N ARG A 501 -13.00 19.44 7.76
CA ARG A 501 -14.42 19.09 7.85
C ARG A 501 -14.91 19.10 9.31
N CYS A 502 -16.10 19.64 9.53
CA CYS A 502 -16.71 19.69 10.86
C CYS A 502 -17.41 18.36 11.19
N GLN A 503 -17.69 18.12 12.48
CA GLN A 503 -18.44 16.95 12.97
C GLN A 503 -19.72 16.60 12.18
N HIS A 504 -20.43 17.58 11.60
CA HIS A 504 -21.65 17.34 10.79
C HIS A 504 -21.39 16.76 9.39
N HIS A 505 -20.17 16.89 8.88
CA HIS A 505 -19.70 16.24 7.64
C HIS A 505 -18.65 15.17 7.94
N TRP A 506 -18.42 14.92 9.23
CA TRP A 506 -17.66 13.83 9.81
C TRP A 506 -18.59 12.82 10.46
N ASP A 507 -19.91 12.97 10.32
CA ASP A 507 -20.85 12.20 11.10
C ASP A 507 -20.92 10.76 10.59
N LEU A 508 -20.04 9.92 11.14
CA LEU A 508 -20.05 8.47 11.00
C LEU A 508 -21.40 7.88 11.42
N ARG A 509 -22.20 8.60 12.21
CA ARG A 509 -23.56 8.21 12.61
C ARG A 509 -24.63 8.43 11.55
N ARG A 510 -24.33 9.14 10.45
CA ARG A 510 -25.26 9.24 9.29
C ARG A 510 -25.28 7.98 8.43
N TYR A 511 -24.40 7.02 8.73
CA TYR A 511 -24.51 5.65 8.25
C TYR A 511 -24.87 4.76 9.45
N PRO A 512 -26.09 4.89 10.00
CA PRO A 512 -26.55 3.90 10.96
C PRO A 512 -26.49 2.54 10.29
N LEU A 513 -25.92 1.59 11.02
CA LEU A 513 -26.15 0.15 10.87
C LEU A 513 -27.64 -0.05 10.56
N LEU A 514 -27.98 -0.30 9.29
CA LEU A 514 -29.34 -0.68 8.89
C LEU A 514 -29.29 -2.10 8.37
#